data_AF-A0A7S2GIL1-F1
#
_entry.id   AF-A0A7S2GIL1-F1
#
_cell.length_a   1.000
_cell.length_b   1.000
_cell.length_c   1.000
_cell.angle_alpha   90.00
_cell.angle_beta   90.00
_cell.angle_gamma   90.00
#
_symmetry.space_group_name_H-M   'P 1'
#
loop_
_entity.id
_entity.type
_entity.pdbx_description
1 polymer ?
#
loop_
_entity_poly.entity_id
_entity_poly.type
_entity_poly.pdbx_seq_one_letter_code
_entity_poly.pdbx_strand_id
1 'polypeptide(L)'
;LHYTDDWFILGAREDAYVVVYYRGSNDAWDGYGGATVYSREPNLPKKYFKEVDESLGKVGLKLKDFVLTDNSCKAAETKLEELEKDFEFVETRVASNLVDKERTFVGELIKDVVAVEKEVIKDVVAVEKEVVKDVVAVEQEVVKDVQKVEGEVVKDEKAVFNFVQGIFTRK
;
A
#
# COMPACT_ATOMS: atom_id res chain seq x y z
N LEU A 1 -20.03 -46.93 23.91
CA LEU A 1 -18.79 -47.66 24.21
C LEU A 1 -17.92 -46.74 25.04
N HIS A 2 -17.65 -47.15 26.27
CA HIS A 2 -16.67 -46.49 27.13
C HIS A 2 -15.31 -47.11 26.85
N TYR A 3 -14.35 -46.28 26.44
CA TYR A 3 -12.98 -46.71 26.14
C TYR A 3 -12.07 -46.26 27.28
N THR A 4 -11.12 -47.11 27.63
CA THR A 4 -10.03 -46.78 28.55
C THR A 4 -8.75 -47.37 27.97
N ASP A 5 -7.76 -46.52 27.70
CA ASP A 5 -6.52 -46.90 27.04
C ASP A 5 -5.32 -46.44 27.86
N ASP A 6 -4.39 -47.35 28.12
CA ASP A 6 -3.05 -47.03 28.61
C ASP A 6 -2.09 -46.89 27.42
N TRP A 7 -1.31 -45.81 27.41
CA TRP A 7 -0.37 -45.47 26.35
C TRP A 7 1.07 -45.42 26.91
N PHE A 8 1.99 -46.10 26.24
CA PHE A 8 3.38 -46.25 26.65
C PHE A 8 4.32 -45.80 25.54
N ILE A 9 5.35 -45.05 25.91
CA ILE A 9 6.48 -44.76 25.03
C ILE A 9 7.56 -45.81 25.27
N LEU A 10 7.78 -46.71 24.31
CA LEU A 10 8.74 -47.81 24.44
C LEU A 10 10.18 -47.39 24.10
N GLY A 11 10.31 -46.37 23.26
CA GLY A 11 11.57 -45.79 22.81
C GLY A 11 11.32 -44.52 21.98
N ALA A 12 12.22 -43.54 22.07
CA ALA A 12 12.09 -42.29 21.34
C ALA A 12 13.46 -41.65 21.08
N ARG A 13 13.54 -40.92 19.97
CA ARG A 13 14.57 -39.92 19.69
C ARG A 13 13.87 -38.66 19.22
N GLU A 14 14.11 -37.56 19.93
CA GLU A 14 13.40 -36.27 19.82
C GLU A 14 13.20 -35.79 18.36
N ASP A 15 14.25 -35.89 17.55
CA ASP A 15 14.26 -35.44 16.16
C ASP A 15 14.22 -36.57 15.13
N ALA A 16 13.77 -37.77 15.51
CA ALA A 16 13.75 -38.90 14.59
C ALA A 16 12.48 -39.73 14.65
N TYR A 17 12.21 -40.38 15.78
CA TYR A 17 11.12 -41.35 15.86
C TYR A 17 10.58 -41.52 17.29
N VAL A 18 9.36 -42.04 17.40
CA VAL A 18 8.72 -42.43 18.67
C VAL A 18 8.02 -43.78 18.47
N VAL A 19 8.28 -44.74 19.36
CA VAL A 19 7.60 -46.04 19.40
C VAL A 19 6.55 -46.01 20.50
N VAL A 20 5.29 -46.10 20.09
CA VAL A 20 4.12 -46.04 20.98
C VAL A 20 3.48 -47.42 21.03
N TYR A 21 3.16 -47.88 22.24
CA TYR A 21 2.35 -49.06 22.47
C TYR A 21 1.13 -48.67 23.28
N TYR A 22 -0.04 -49.20 22.92
CA TYR A 22 -1.26 -48.98 23.67
C TYR A 22 -1.97 -50.30 23.94
N ARG A 23 -2.65 -50.33 25.09
CA ARG A 23 -3.53 -51.41 25.48
C ARG A 23 -4.77 -50.80 26.10
N GLY A 24 -5.92 -51.26 25.66
CA GLY A 24 -7.18 -50.71 26.10
C GLY A 24 -8.25 -51.76 26.33
N SER A 25 -9.33 -51.27 26.92
CA SER A 25 -10.48 -52.03 27.30
C SER A 25 -11.74 -51.20 27.04
N ASN A 26 -12.80 -51.86 26.60
CA ASN A 26 -14.10 -51.23 26.45
C ASN A 26 -15.22 -52.20 26.83
N ASP A 27 -16.46 -51.71 26.80
CA ASP A 27 -17.66 -52.48 27.16
C ASP A 27 -17.82 -53.81 26.38
N ALA A 28 -17.15 -53.97 25.24
CA ALA A 28 -17.26 -55.12 24.35
C ALA A 28 -16.00 -56.01 24.30
N TRP A 29 -14.80 -55.47 24.60
CA TRP A 29 -13.53 -56.19 24.47
C TRP A 29 -12.50 -55.67 25.47
N ASP A 30 -12.00 -56.56 26.32
CA ASP A 30 -10.89 -56.30 27.22
C ASP A 30 -9.54 -56.72 26.59
N GLY A 31 -8.58 -55.81 26.57
CA GLY A 31 -7.21 -56.08 26.13
C GLY A 31 -6.95 -55.91 24.63
N TYR A 32 -7.75 -55.13 23.90
CA TYR A 32 -7.33 -54.72 22.55
C TYR A 32 -6.07 -53.84 22.65
N GLY A 33 -5.29 -53.80 21.59
CA GLY A 33 -4.05 -53.03 21.62
C GLY A 33 -3.21 -53.19 20.38
N GLY A 34 -2.11 -52.48 20.35
CA GLY A 34 -1.17 -52.49 19.25
C GLY A 34 -0.01 -51.53 19.50
N ALA A 35 0.87 -51.42 18.52
CA ALA A 35 1.95 -50.46 18.53
C ALA A 35 2.01 -49.68 17.22
N THR A 36 2.54 -48.47 17.30
CA THR A 36 2.71 -47.57 16.15
C THR A 36 4.07 -46.89 16.28
N VAL A 37 4.73 -46.71 15.14
CA VAL A 37 6.02 -46.01 15.07
C VAL A 37 5.81 -44.70 14.31
N TYR A 38 5.97 -43.58 15.00
CA TYR A 38 6.01 -42.27 14.39
C TYR A 38 7.43 -41.94 13.95
N SER A 39 7.57 -41.32 12.78
CA SER A 39 8.83 -40.88 12.21
C SER A 39 8.71 -39.43 11.75
N ARG A 40 9.78 -38.65 11.88
CA ARG A 40 9.87 -37.29 11.30
C ARG A 40 9.98 -37.32 9.77
N GLU A 41 10.54 -38.40 9.23
CA GLU A 41 10.57 -38.66 7.78
C GLU A 41 9.35 -39.48 7.35
N PRO A 42 8.85 -39.33 6.10
CA PRO A 42 7.72 -40.12 5.59
C PRO A 42 7.92 -41.64 5.66
N ASN A 43 9.17 -42.10 5.66
CA ASN A 43 9.52 -43.50 5.90
C ASN A 43 10.49 -43.57 7.07
N LEU A 44 10.32 -44.55 7.95
CA LEU A 44 11.26 -44.78 9.04
C LEU A 44 12.66 -45.07 8.45
N PRO A 45 13.70 -44.29 8.80
CA PRO A 45 15.04 -44.53 8.29
C PRO A 45 15.60 -45.88 8.77
N LYS A 46 16.16 -46.68 7.84
CA LYS A 46 16.69 -48.03 8.13
C LYS A 46 17.72 -48.08 9.26
N LYS A 47 18.47 -47.00 9.48
CA LYS A 47 19.44 -46.87 10.59
C LYS A 47 18.80 -47.08 11.98
N TYR A 48 17.50 -46.80 12.11
CA TYR A 48 16.78 -46.94 13.38
C TYR A 48 16.04 -48.28 13.52
N PHE A 49 16.04 -49.14 12.50
CA PHE A 49 15.27 -50.39 12.54
C PHE A 49 15.65 -51.28 13.71
N LYS A 50 16.95 -51.42 13.99
CA LYS A 50 17.43 -52.23 15.12
C LYS A 50 16.93 -51.68 16.46
N GLU A 51 17.07 -50.38 16.67
CA GLU A 51 16.69 -49.70 17.92
C GLU A 51 15.16 -49.75 18.16
N VAL A 52 14.38 -49.60 17.08
CA VAL A 52 12.92 -49.73 17.10
C VAL A 52 12.50 -51.17 17.38
N ASP A 53 13.12 -52.15 16.73
CA ASP A 53 12.83 -53.57 16.94
C ASP A 53 13.16 -54.01 18.39
N GLU A 54 14.27 -53.54 18.96
CA GLU A 54 14.60 -53.74 20.37
C GLU A 54 13.56 -53.12 21.32
N SER A 55 13.03 -51.94 20.97
CA SER A 55 11.98 -51.28 21.75
C SER A 55 10.66 -52.05 21.71
N LEU A 56 10.27 -52.54 20.53
CA LEU A 56 9.08 -53.39 20.34
C LEU A 56 9.22 -54.74 21.03
N GLY A 57 10.43 -55.29 21.08
CA GLY A 57 10.74 -56.55 21.75
C GLY A 57 10.39 -56.55 23.24
N LYS A 58 10.39 -55.38 23.90
CA LYS A 58 9.99 -55.22 25.31
C LYS A 58 8.54 -55.64 25.58
N VAL A 59 7.69 -55.59 24.55
CA VAL A 59 6.26 -55.98 24.60
C VAL A 59 5.97 -57.20 23.71
N GLY A 60 7.00 -57.92 23.28
CA GLY A 60 6.86 -59.14 22.47
C GLY A 60 6.47 -58.90 21.01
N LEU A 61 6.58 -57.66 20.51
CA LEU A 61 6.32 -57.31 19.12
C LEU A 61 7.62 -57.25 18.30
N LYS A 62 7.52 -57.39 16.98
CA LYS A 62 8.67 -57.28 16.06
C LYS A 62 8.33 -56.34 14.92
N LEU A 63 9.30 -55.53 14.50
CA LEU A 63 9.11 -54.54 13.43
C LEU A 63 8.70 -55.19 12.11
N LYS A 64 9.16 -56.41 11.83
CA LYS A 64 8.83 -57.16 10.62
C LYS A 64 7.34 -57.53 10.48
N ASP A 65 6.60 -57.54 11.59
CA ASP A 65 5.19 -57.90 11.62
C ASP A 65 4.28 -56.67 11.41
N PHE A 66 4.88 -55.48 11.26
CA PHE A 66 4.16 -54.23 11.02
C PHE A 66 3.83 -54.05 9.55
N VAL A 67 2.70 -53.40 9.29
CA VAL A 67 2.34 -52.92 7.97
C VAL A 67 2.98 -51.55 7.75
N LEU A 68 3.72 -51.41 6.65
CA LEU A 68 4.25 -50.11 6.24
C LEU A 68 3.14 -49.27 5.64
N THR A 69 2.92 -48.10 6.22
CA THR A 69 1.95 -47.12 5.72
C THR A 69 2.48 -46.46 4.45
N ASP A 70 1.64 -46.36 3.42
CA ASP A 70 1.91 -45.51 2.27
C ASP A 70 1.71 -44.04 2.67
N ASN A 71 2.81 -43.30 2.74
CA ASN A 71 2.83 -41.87 3.11
C ASN A 71 2.96 -40.97 1.87
N SER A 72 2.42 -41.39 0.72
CA SER A 72 2.39 -40.60 -0.52
C SER A 72 1.47 -39.37 -0.46
N CYS A 73 0.48 -39.37 0.45
CA CYS A 73 -0.37 -38.21 0.69
C CYS A 73 0.41 -37.10 1.42
N LYS A 74 0.21 -35.85 1.01
CA LYS A 74 0.71 -34.70 1.77
C LYS A 74 0.00 -34.65 3.12
N ALA A 75 0.74 -34.30 4.17
CA ALA A 75 0.12 -33.93 5.44
C ALA A 75 -0.93 -32.84 5.18
N ALA A 76 -2.06 -32.90 5.89
CA ALA A 76 -3.02 -31.81 5.86
C ALA A 76 -2.26 -30.51 6.15
N GLU A 77 -2.55 -29.45 5.37
CA GLU A 77 -1.89 -28.16 5.54
C GLU A 77 -1.96 -27.77 7.02
N THR A 78 -0.82 -27.43 7.58
CA THR A 78 -0.79 -27.03 8.99
C THR A 78 -1.56 -25.72 9.13
N LYS A 79 -2.17 -25.47 10.29
CA LYS A 79 -2.81 -24.17 10.58
C LYS A 79 -1.86 -22.97 10.33
N LEU A 80 -0.55 -23.20 10.35
CA LEU A 80 0.47 -22.21 9.99
C LEU A 80 0.43 -21.86 8.50
N GLU A 81 0.36 -22.84 7.61
CA GLU A 81 0.24 -22.61 6.16
C GLU A 81 -1.11 -21.95 5.80
N GLU A 82 -2.19 -22.29 6.51
CA GLU A 82 -3.48 -21.59 6.39
C GLU A 82 -3.36 -20.12 6.84
N LEU A 83 -2.68 -19.87 7.97
CA LEU A 83 -2.48 -18.53 8.51
C LEU A 83 -1.60 -17.66 7.61
N GLU A 84 -0.56 -18.24 7.00
CA GLU A 84 0.31 -17.55 6.03
C GLU A 84 -0.47 -17.10 4.80
N LYS A 85 -1.32 -17.97 4.24
CA LYS A 85 -2.20 -17.63 3.11
C LYS A 85 -3.22 -16.55 3.48
N ASP A 86 -3.79 -16.61 4.67
CA ASP A 86 -4.72 -15.58 5.16
C ASP A 86 -4.02 -14.22 5.33
N PHE A 87 -2.77 -14.21 5.80
CA PHE A 87 -1.99 -12.98 5.97
C PHE A 87 -1.68 -12.32 4.62
N GLU A 88 -1.25 -13.11 3.63
CA GLU A 88 -0.97 -12.64 2.26
C GLU A 88 -2.22 -12.02 1.61
N PHE A 89 -3.38 -12.63 1.84
CA PHE A 89 -4.67 -12.12 1.37
C PHE A 89 -5.05 -10.78 2.01
N VAL A 90 -4.81 -10.61 3.32
CA VAL A 90 -5.07 -9.36 4.05
C VAL A 90 -4.15 -8.25 3.55
N GLU A 91 -2.85 -8.50 3.42
CA GLU A 91 -1.89 -7.50 2.93
C GLU A 91 -2.26 -6.96 1.55
N THR A 92 -2.65 -7.86 0.63
CA THR A 92 -3.07 -7.48 -0.73
C THR A 92 -4.28 -6.56 -0.71
N ARG A 93 -5.29 -6.84 0.13
CA ARG A 93 -6.50 -6.00 0.22
C ARG A 93 -6.27 -4.66 0.90
N VAL A 94 -5.44 -4.62 1.93
CA VAL A 94 -5.13 -3.36 2.63
C VAL A 94 -4.36 -2.43 1.70
N ALA A 95 -3.37 -2.94 0.97
CA ALA A 95 -2.60 -2.16 0.00
C ALA A 95 -3.49 -1.55 -1.10
N SER A 96 -4.39 -2.34 -1.71
CA SER A 96 -5.28 -1.83 -2.76
C SER A 96 -6.20 -0.72 -2.25
N ASN A 97 -6.85 -0.93 -1.09
CA ASN A 97 -7.80 0.04 -0.55
C ASN A 97 -7.15 1.37 -0.16
N LEU A 98 -5.90 1.35 0.33
CA LEU A 98 -5.15 2.55 0.66
C LEU A 98 -4.80 3.36 -0.59
N VAL A 99 -4.33 2.70 -1.65
CA VAL A 99 -3.98 3.34 -2.93
C VAL A 99 -5.22 3.97 -3.58
N ASP A 100 -6.35 3.29 -3.56
CA ASP A 100 -7.60 3.80 -4.14
C ASP A 100 -8.13 5.01 -3.36
N LYS A 101 -8.01 4.98 -2.02
CA LYS A 101 -8.42 6.09 -1.16
C LYS A 101 -7.51 7.31 -1.29
N GLU A 102 -6.20 7.10 -1.45
CA GLU A 102 -5.24 8.16 -1.72
C GLU A 102 -5.49 8.81 -3.09
N ARG A 103 -5.74 8.00 -4.13
CA ARG A 103 -6.05 8.51 -5.48
C ARG A 103 -7.35 9.34 -5.52
N THR A 104 -8.39 8.88 -4.82
CA THR A 104 -9.66 9.62 -4.76
C THR A 104 -9.51 10.93 -4.01
N PHE A 105 -8.84 10.94 -2.85
CA PHE A 105 -8.58 12.15 -2.09
C PHE A 105 -7.73 13.17 -2.87
N VAL A 106 -6.65 12.73 -3.52
CA VAL A 106 -5.82 13.58 -4.38
C VAL A 106 -6.63 14.12 -5.56
N GLY A 107 -7.49 13.29 -6.16
CA GLY A 107 -8.37 13.71 -7.25
C GLY A 107 -9.39 14.79 -6.85
N GLU A 108 -9.89 14.76 -5.62
CA GLU A 108 -10.78 15.80 -5.07
C GLU A 108 -10.01 17.09 -4.80
N LEU A 109 -8.84 17.01 -4.14
CA LEU A 109 -8.00 18.18 -3.88
C LEU A 109 -7.58 18.90 -5.16
N ILE A 110 -7.24 18.16 -6.22
CA ILE A 110 -6.89 18.75 -7.52
C ILE A 110 -8.07 19.54 -8.10
N LYS A 111 -9.30 19.02 -8.00
CA LYS A 111 -10.49 19.73 -8.51
C LYS A 111 -10.71 21.05 -7.77
N ASP A 112 -10.56 21.03 -6.45
CA ASP A 112 -10.74 22.22 -5.62
C ASP A 112 -9.67 23.28 -5.94
N VAL A 113 -8.40 22.88 -6.06
CA VAL A 113 -7.31 23.79 -6.46
C VAL A 113 -7.57 24.40 -7.83
N VAL A 114 -7.98 23.59 -8.82
CA VAL A 114 -8.29 24.07 -10.17
C VAL A 114 -9.49 25.04 -10.16
N ALA A 115 -10.47 24.84 -9.28
CA ALA A 115 -11.59 25.77 -9.14
C ALA A 115 -11.11 27.12 -8.59
N VAL A 116 -10.30 27.12 -7.53
CA VAL A 116 -9.73 28.32 -6.93
C VAL A 116 -8.84 29.07 -7.93
N GLU A 117 -7.98 28.37 -8.67
CA GLU A 117 -7.14 28.99 -9.72
C GLU A 117 -7.98 29.72 -10.77
N LYS A 118 -9.10 29.14 -11.20
CA LYS A 118 -10.00 29.79 -12.18
C LYS A 118 -10.65 31.06 -11.62
N GLU A 119 -10.99 31.09 -10.34
CA GLU A 119 -11.54 32.29 -9.71
C GLU A 119 -10.47 33.38 -9.60
N VAL A 120 -9.28 33.05 -9.13
CA VAL A 120 -8.14 33.98 -9.06
C VAL A 120 -7.81 34.56 -10.43
N ILE A 121 -7.78 33.74 -11.49
CA ILE A 121 -7.53 34.22 -12.86
C ILE A 121 -8.61 35.22 -13.31
N LYS A 122 -9.89 34.95 -13.01
CA LYS A 122 -10.98 35.88 -13.36
C LYS A 122 -10.82 37.22 -12.68
N ASP A 123 -10.49 37.21 -11.39
CA ASP A 123 -10.30 38.42 -10.59
C ASP A 123 -9.11 39.24 -11.09
N VAL A 124 -7.99 38.58 -11.39
CA VAL A 124 -6.80 39.24 -11.97
C VAL A 124 -7.15 39.90 -13.31
N VAL A 125 -7.83 39.19 -14.21
CA VAL A 125 -8.24 39.74 -15.51
C VAL A 125 -9.20 40.92 -15.36
N ALA A 126 -10.07 40.92 -14.34
CA ALA A 126 -10.95 42.05 -14.06
C ALA A 126 -10.15 43.27 -13.59
N VAL A 127 -9.20 43.08 -12.68
CA VAL A 127 -8.32 44.15 -12.18
C VAL A 127 -7.47 44.73 -13.31
N GLU A 128 -6.87 43.89 -14.17
CA GLU A 128 -6.09 44.36 -15.32
C GLU A 128 -6.91 45.24 -16.27
N LYS A 129 -8.18 44.91 -16.51
CA LYS A 129 -9.06 45.72 -17.36
C LYS A 129 -9.34 47.09 -16.76
N GLU A 130 -9.57 47.18 -15.47
CA GLU A 130 -9.80 48.48 -14.80
C GLU A 130 -8.51 49.32 -14.80
N VAL A 131 -7.36 48.73 -14.51
CA VAL A 131 -6.06 49.43 -14.59
C VAL A 131 -5.79 49.96 -16.00
N VAL A 132 -6.07 49.18 -17.05
CA VAL A 132 -5.91 49.64 -18.43
C VAL A 132 -6.84 50.83 -18.75
N LYS A 133 -8.10 50.81 -18.29
CA LYS A 133 -9.01 51.94 -18.48
C LYS A 133 -8.49 53.21 -17.81
N ASP A 134 -8.02 53.09 -16.58
CA ASP A 134 -7.50 54.23 -15.82
C ASP A 134 -6.24 54.81 -16.49
N VAL A 135 -5.32 53.96 -16.96
CA VAL A 135 -4.13 54.41 -17.69
C VAL A 135 -4.52 55.13 -18.99
N VAL A 136 -5.45 54.59 -19.77
CA VAL A 136 -5.93 55.23 -21.01
C VAL A 136 -6.59 56.57 -20.74
N ALA A 137 -7.35 56.69 -19.65
CA ALA A 137 -7.97 57.96 -19.26
C ALA A 137 -6.91 59.02 -18.91
N VAL A 138 -5.89 58.65 -18.13
CA VAL A 138 -4.78 59.53 -17.78
C VAL A 138 -3.98 59.95 -19.01
N GLU A 139 -3.68 59.02 -19.93
CA GLU A 139 -2.99 59.34 -21.19
C GLU A 139 -3.76 60.38 -22.02
N GLN A 140 -5.09 60.27 -22.10
CA GLN A 140 -5.91 61.25 -22.82
C GLN A 140 -5.90 62.63 -22.16
N GLU A 141 -5.87 62.71 -20.83
CA GLU A 141 -5.75 63.98 -20.11
C GLU A 141 -4.40 64.63 -20.36
N VAL A 142 -3.31 63.86 -20.28
CA VAL A 142 -1.95 64.34 -20.58
C VAL A 142 -1.86 64.87 -22.01
N VAL A 143 -2.42 64.17 -22.99
CA VAL A 143 -2.43 64.62 -24.39
C VAL A 143 -3.17 65.96 -24.55
N LYS A 144 -4.32 66.13 -23.90
CA LYS A 144 -5.08 67.40 -23.95
C LYS A 144 -4.28 68.55 -23.35
N ASP A 145 -3.60 68.31 -22.25
CA ASP A 145 -2.83 69.35 -21.58
C ASP A 145 -1.57 69.72 -22.36
N VAL A 146 -0.88 68.76 -22.98
CA VAL A 146 0.22 69.03 -23.92
C VAL A 146 -0.25 69.89 -25.09
N GLN A 147 -1.39 69.56 -25.71
CA GLN A 147 -1.94 70.35 -26.83
C GLN A 147 -2.28 71.80 -26.44
N LYS A 148 -2.78 72.02 -25.21
CA LYS A 148 -3.03 73.38 -24.71
C LYS A 148 -1.73 74.17 -24.58
N VAL A 149 -0.70 73.56 -23.97
CA VAL A 149 0.61 74.18 -23.78
C VAL A 149 1.25 74.51 -25.13
N GLU A 150 1.23 73.58 -26.10
CA GLU A 150 1.72 73.84 -27.45
C GLU A 150 0.98 75.01 -28.12
N GLY A 151 -0.34 75.07 -27.97
CA GLY A 151 -1.15 76.17 -28.50
C GLY A 151 -0.83 77.53 -27.87
N GLU A 152 -0.49 77.56 -26.58
CA GLU A 152 -0.01 78.78 -25.90
C GLU A 152 1.38 79.19 -26.39
N VAL A 153 2.33 78.25 -26.48
CA VAL A 153 3.68 78.52 -26.99
C VAL A 153 3.64 79.09 -28.42
N VAL A 154 2.82 78.53 -29.30
CA VAL A 154 2.68 79.03 -30.69
C VAL A 154 2.10 80.45 -30.73
N LYS A 155 1.19 80.80 -29.82
CA LYS A 155 0.66 82.17 -29.73
C LYS A 155 1.75 83.13 -29.29
N ASP A 156 2.54 82.75 -28.29
CA ASP A 156 3.64 83.54 -27.78
C ASP A 156 4.73 83.73 -28.84
N GLU A 157 5.11 82.68 -29.57
CA GLU A 157 6.05 82.77 -30.70
C GLU A 157 5.57 83.73 -31.79
N LYS A 158 4.28 83.66 -32.17
CA LYS A 158 3.69 84.58 -33.15
C LYS A 158 3.69 86.03 -32.64
N ALA A 159 3.39 86.24 -31.36
CA ALA A 159 3.42 87.57 -30.75
C ALA A 159 4.84 88.15 -30.79
N VAL A 160 5.85 87.34 -30.44
CA VAL A 160 7.27 87.73 -30.54
C VAL A 160 7.67 88.03 -31.99
N PHE A 161 7.31 87.17 -32.95
CA PHE A 161 7.63 87.38 -34.36
C PHE A 161 7.02 88.67 -34.91
N ASN A 162 5.73 88.91 -34.62
CA ASN A 162 5.03 90.13 -35.02
C ASN A 162 5.65 91.39 -34.37
N PHE A 163 6.03 91.29 -33.09
CA PHE A 163 6.72 92.37 -32.38
C PHE A 163 8.06 92.70 -33.03
N VAL A 164 8.87 91.68 -33.37
CA VAL A 164 10.16 91.86 -34.05
C VAL A 164 9.97 92.45 -35.45
N GLN A 165 9.04 91.94 -36.27
CA GLN A 165 8.73 92.52 -37.59
C GLN A 165 8.29 93.99 -37.51
N GLY A 166 7.48 94.34 -36.50
CA GLY A 166 7.05 95.71 -36.24
C GLY A 166 8.20 96.65 -35.87
N ILE A 167 9.27 96.15 -35.25
CA ILE A 167 10.50 96.91 -34.99
C ILE A 167 11.27 97.16 -36.29
N PHE A 168 11.37 96.16 -37.18
CA PHE A 168 12.14 96.27 -38.44
C PHE A 168 11.45 97.10 -39.53
N THR A 169 10.11 97.23 -39.52
CA THR A 169 9.35 98.03 -40.49
C THR A 169 9.21 99.51 -40.15
N ARG A 170 9.69 99.95 -38.98
CA ARG A 170 9.69 101.35 -38.52
C ARG A 170 11.01 102.11 -38.74
N LYS A 171 11.84 101.68 -39.71
CA LYS A 171 13.05 102.40 -40.14
C LYS A 171 12.92 102.91 -41.56
#